data_AF-A0A9D6FR44-F1
#
_entry.id   AF-A0A9D6FR44-F1
#
_cell.length_a   1.000
_cell.length_b   1.000
_cell.length_c   1.000
_cell.angle_alpha   90.00
_cell.angle_beta   90.00
_cell.angle_gamma   90.00
#
_symmetry.space_group_name_H-M   'P 1'
#
loop_
_entity.id
_entity.type
_entity.pdbx_description
1 polymer ?
#
loop_
_entity_poly.entity_id
_entity_poly.type
_entity_poly.pdbx_seq_one_letter_code
_entity_poly.pdbx_strand_id
1 'polypeptide(L)'
;MRKHEAGLTGVQRSILKLLEEGGEEDIVCLVNTRMRRHGDHEEVVAVAEAVSGLIALGFALIGQARSRSTLEWISLSMGESLALSKNLANCVDWSCEEEIWKWSSPMHRAQIVVTEPGAVKAREILEQEGYDEQV
;
A
#
# COMPACT_ATOMS: atom_id res chain seq x y z
N MET A 1 8.88 -32.83 5.46
CA MET A 1 8.38 -31.96 4.38
C MET A 1 8.13 -30.59 4.97
N ARG A 2 9.03 -29.62 4.72
CA ARG A 2 8.79 -28.23 5.11
C ARG A 2 7.70 -27.70 4.18
N LYS A 3 6.51 -27.41 4.72
CA LYS A 3 5.52 -26.61 4.01
C LYS A 3 6.22 -25.31 3.63
N HIS A 4 6.35 -25.02 2.35
CA HIS A 4 6.55 -23.64 1.92
C HIS A 4 5.29 -22.89 2.39
N GLU A 5 5.31 -22.29 3.57
CA GLU A 5 4.46 -21.15 3.82
C GLU A 5 4.83 -20.14 2.74
N ALA A 6 3.89 -19.84 1.84
CA ALA A 6 4.04 -18.78 0.87
C ALA A 6 4.19 -17.47 1.66
N GLY A 7 5.42 -17.16 2.04
CA GLY A 7 5.74 -16.02 2.88
C GLY A 7 5.47 -14.72 2.14
N LEU A 8 5.15 -13.67 2.90
CA LEU A 8 5.04 -12.31 2.39
C LEU A 8 6.34 -11.91 1.67
N THR A 9 6.21 -11.24 0.53
CA THR A 9 7.34 -10.67 -0.20
C THR A 9 8.00 -9.55 0.62
N GLY A 10 9.25 -9.18 0.26
CA GLY A 10 9.94 -8.09 0.95
C GLY A 10 9.15 -6.77 0.95
N VAL A 11 8.54 -6.42 -0.18
CA VAL A 11 7.69 -5.22 -0.30
C VAL A 11 6.46 -5.31 0.59
N GLN A 12 5.78 -6.46 0.64
CA GLN A 12 4.61 -6.65 1.51
C GLN A 12 4.95 -6.52 2.99
N ARG A 13 6.09 -7.11 3.42
CA ARG A 13 6.57 -6.99 4.80
C ARG A 13 6.88 -5.55 5.14
N SER A 14 7.59 -4.84 4.27
CA SER A 14 7.97 -3.45 4.49
C SER A 14 6.75 -2.51 4.56
N ILE A 15 5.72 -2.74 3.73
CA ILE A 15 4.44 -2.03 3.83
C ILE A 15 3.76 -2.30 5.18
N LEU A 16 3.67 -3.57 5.61
CA LEU A 16 3.06 -3.89 6.91
C LEU A 16 3.80 -3.27 8.09
N LYS A 17 5.15 -3.28 8.06
CA LYS A 17 5.96 -2.61 9.09
C LYS A 17 5.63 -1.11 9.17
N LEU A 18 5.49 -0.43 8.03
CA LEU A 18 5.09 0.98 8.02
C LEU A 18 3.71 1.21 8.63
N LEU A 19 2.75 0.37 8.27
CA LEU A 19 1.37 0.53 8.75
C LEU A 19 1.19 0.17 10.23
N GLU A 20 2.13 -0.54 10.85
CA GLU A 20 2.08 -0.81 12.30
C GLU A 20 2.24 0.48 13.11
N GLU A 21 3.13 1.38 12.66
CA GLU A 21 3.39 2.66 13.33
C GLU A 21 2.22 3.64 13.19
N GLY A 22 1.66 3.76 11.98
CA GLY A 22 0.66 4.76 11.63
C GLY A 22 -0.79 4.28 11.64
N GLY A 23 -1.03 2.97 11.57
CA GLY A 23 -2.34 2.37 11.35
C GLY A 23 -2.89 2.55 9.92
N GLU A 24 -2.57 3.67 9.28
CA GLU A 24 -2.97 4.03 7.93
C GLU A 24 -1.89 4.83 7.20
N GLU A 25 -1.91 4.83 5.87
CA GLU A 25 -1.00 5.62 5.04
C GLU A 25 -1.63 5.98 3.68
N ASP A 26 -1.30 7.14 3.13
CA ASP A 26 -1.65 7.50 1.75
C ASP A 26 -0.86 6.62 0.77
N ILE A 27 -1.55 6.01 -0.20
CA ILE A 27 -0.89 5.05 -1.10
C ILE A 27 0.23 5.70 -1.93
N VAL A 28 0.13 6.98 -2.29
CA VAL A 28 1.22 7.67 -2.98
C VAL A 28 2.42 7.89 -2.05
N CYS A 29 2.18 8.15 -0.77
CA CYS A 29 3.26 8.18 0.22
C CYS A 29 3.97 6.82 0.31
N LEU A 30 3.23 5.70 0.26
CA LEU A 30 3.84 4.37 0.20
C LEU A 30 4.76 4.19 -1.01
N VAL A 31 4.28 4.55 -2.20
CA VAL A 31 5.08 4.44 -3.43
C VAL A 31 6.35 5.29 -3.30
N ASN A 32 6.23 6.54 -2.85
CA ASN A 32 7.37 7.43 -2.71
C ASN A 32 8.34 7.03 -1.59
N THR A 33 7.88 6.39 -0.52
CA THR A 33 8.75 5.97 0.59
C THR A 33 9.48 4.65 0.29
N ARG A 34 8.88 3.76 -0.50
CA ARG A 34 9.41 2.40 -0.70
C ARG A 34 10.17 2.19 -1.99
N MET A 35 10.01 3.09 -2.95
CA MET A 35 10.65 2.99 -4.26
C MET A 35 11.78 3.99 -4.40
N ARG A 36 12.68 3.76 -5.35
CA ARG A 36 13.90 4.57 -5.53
C ARG A 36 13.65 5.93 -6.18
N ARG A 37 12.37 6.26 -6.44
CA ARG A 37 11.89 7.54 -6.98
C ARG A 37 12.55 7.83 -8.34
N HIS A 38 12.52 6.86 -9.23
CA HIS A 38 13.06 7.04 -10.59
C HIS A 38 11.98 7.38 -11.61
N GLY A 39 10.70 7.37 -11.21
CA GLY A 39 9.58 7.60 -12.12
C GLY A 39 9.30 6.42 -13.05
N ASP A 40 9.86 5.23 -12.73
CA ASP A 40 9.59 4.01 -13.49
C ASP A 40 8.24 3.43 -13.07
N HIS A 41 7.38 3.22 -14.06
CA HIS A 41 6.04 2.69 -13.84
C HIS A 41 6.04 1.31 -13.17
N GLU A 42 7.10 0.51 -13.36
CA GLU A 42 7.26 -0.77 -12.66
C GLU A 42 7.31 -0.59 -11.14
N GLU A 43 7.75 0.57 -10.65
CA GLU A 43 7.76 0.89 -9.22
C GLU A 43 6.35 0.87 -8.63
N VAL A 44 5.41 1.49 -9.34
CA VAL A 44 4.01 1.56 -8.92
C VAL A 44 3.34 0.20 -9.04
N VAL A 45 3.65 -0.55 -10.11
CA VAL A 45 3.11 -1.90 -10.31
C VAL A 45 3.52 -2.83 -9.17
N ALA A 46 4.79 -2.81 -8.75
CA ALA A 46 5.27 -3.62 -7.64
C ALA A 46 4.54 -3.31 -6.32
N VAL A 47 4.30 -2.02 -6.03
CA VAL A 47 3.53 -1.60 -4.86
C VAL A 47 2.06 -2.01 -4.98
N ALA A 48 1.45 -1.84 -6.15
CA ALA A 48 0.07 -2.23 -6.43
C ALA A 48 -0.15 -3.75 -6.23
N GLU A 49 0.78 -4.57 -6.70
CA GLU A 49 0.77 -6.02 -6.50
C GLU A 49 0.95 -6.39 -5.02
N ALA A 50 1.89 -5.74 -4.33
CA ALA A 50 2.12 -5.97 -2.90
C ALA A 50 0.87 -5.64 -2.07
N VAL A 51 0.27 -4.46 -2.30
CA VAL A 51 -0.98 -4.03 -1.66
C VAL A 51 -2.11 -5.00 -1.98
N SER A 52 -2.29 -5.39 -3.24
CA SER A 52 -3.32 -6.35 -3.64
C SER A 52 -3.16 -7.70 -2.94
N GLY A 53 -1.92 -8.16 -2.78
CA GLY A 53 -1.62 -9.39 -2.05
C GLY A 53 -1.92 -9.28 -0.56
N LEU A 54 -1.58 -8.16 0.09
CA LEU A 54 -1.93 -7.90 1.49
C LEU A 54 -3.44 -7.84 1.72
N ILE A 55 -4.18 -7.23 0.78
CA ILE A 55 -5.64 -7.20 0.80
C ILE A 55 -6.20 -8.62 0.63
N ALA A 56 -5.70 -9.39 -0.34
CA ALA A 56 -6.16 -10.76 -0.57
C ALA A 56 -5.91 -11.70 0.63
N LEU A 57 -4.82 -11.46 1.38
CA LEU A 57 -4.50 -12.16 2.62
C LEU A 57 -5.27 -11.65 3.84
N GLY A 58 -6.04 -10.57 3.69
CA GLY A 58 -6.81 -9.96 4.78
C GLY A 58 -5.95 -9.22 5.81
N PHE A 59 -4.75 -8.78 5.43
CA PHE A 59 -3.84 -8.02 6.31
C PHE A 59 -4.00 -6.50 6.17
N ALA A 60 -4.43 -6.02 5.01
CA ALA A 60 -4.68 -4.60 4.78
C ALA A 60 -5.96 -4.39 3.98
N LEU A 61 -6.47 -3.16 3.97
CA LEU A 61 -7.59 -2.72 3.15
C LEU A 61 -7.33 -1.31 2.63
N ILE A 62 -7.93 -0.92 1.51
CA ILE A 62 -8.04 0.51 1.20
C ILE A 62 -9.22 1.03 2.00
N GLY A 63 -8.94 1.46 3.24
CA GLY A 63 -9.97 1.77 4.23
C GLY A 63 -10.80 2.99 3.88
N GLN A 64 -10.22 3.94 3.12
CA GLN A 64 -10.92 5.11 2.63
C GLN A 64 -10.49 5.48 1.21
N ALA A 65 -11.46 5.87 0.37
CA ALA A 65 -11.21 6.53 -0.91
C ALA A 65 -12.17 7.70 -1.10
N ARG A 66 -11.83 8.63 -2.00
CA ARG A 66 -12.71 9.75 -2.33
C ARG A 66 -13.86 9.28 -3.24
N SER A 67 -15.09 9.52 -2.80
CA SER A 67 -16.29 9.36 -3.64
C SER A 67 -16.20 10.25 -4.88
N ARG A 68 -16.47 9.71 -6.06
CA ARG A 68 -16.43 10.49 -7.31
C ARG A 68 -17.52 11.56 -7.38
N SER A 69 -18.66 11.35 -6.71
CA SER A 69 -19.81 12.26 -6.76
C SER A 69 -19.75 13.35 -5.69
N THR A 70 -19.31 13.02 -4.47
CA THR A 70 -19.33 13.95 -3.33
C THR A 70 -17.95 14.46 -2.94
N LEU A 71 -16.88 13.82 -3.45
CA LEU A 71 -15.51 14.01 -2.98
C LEU A 71 -15.34 13.73 -1.49
N GLU A 72 -16.29 13.08 -0.81
CA GLU A 72 -16.13 12.71 0.60
C GLU A 72 -15.35 11.39 0.73
N TRP A 73 -14.73 11.17 1.89
CA TRP A 73 -14.12 9.89 2.20
C TRP A 73 -15.21 8.84 2.43
N ILE A 74 -15.12 7.72 1.71
CA ILE A 74 -16.01 6.58 1.84
C ILE A 74 -15.21 5.34 2.19
N SER A 75 -15.76 4.49 3.05
CA SER A 75 -15.21 3.17 3.30
C SER A 75 -15.45 2.27 2.09
N LEU A 76 -14.42 1.55 1.68
CA LEU A 76 -14.52 0.57 0.60
C LEU A 76 -14.76 -0.82 1.17
N SER A 77 -15.56 -1.61 0.46
CA SER A 77 -15.58 -3.05 0.67
C SER A 77 -14.24 -3.68 0.27
N MET A 78 -14.01 -4.94 0.69
CA MET A 78 -12.81 -5.69 0.30
C MET A 78 -12.70 -5.86 -1.23
N GLY A 79 -13.82 -6.08 -1.91
CA GLY A 79 -13.85 -6.20 -3.37
C GLY A 79 -13.47 -4.90 -4.07
N GLU A 80 -13.97 -3.76 -3.58
CA GLU A 80 -13.62 -2.44 -4.09
C GLU A 80 -12.17 -2.07 -3.79
N SER A 81 -11.67 -2.40 -2.59
CA SER A 81 -10.26 -2.24 -2.21
C SER A 81 -9.35 -2.98 -3.17
N LEU A 82 -9.66 -4.25 -3.47
CA LEU A 82 -8.88 -5.07 -4.40
C LEU A 82 -8.97 -4.55 -5.85
N ALA A 83 -10.14 -4.06 -6.26
CA ALA A 83 -10.32 -3.49 -7.60
C ALA A 83 -9.53 -2.19 -7.78
N LEU A 84 -9.51 -1.35 -6.74
CA LEU A 84 -8.75 -0.11 -6.74
C LEU A 84 -7.25 -0.37 -6.66
N SER A 85 -6.78 -1.33 -5.84
CA SER A 85 -5.35 -1.65 -5.74
C SER A 85 -4.78 -2.13 -7.08
N LYS A 86 -5.55 -2.90 -7.86
CA LYS A 86 -5.15 -3.34 -9.22
C LYS A 86 -5.10 -2.21 -10.24
N ASN A 87 -5.82 -1.11 -10.00
CA ASN A 87 -5.86 0.05 -10.88
C ASN A 87 -4.93 1.18 -10.44
N LEU A 88 -4.20 1.01 -9.34
CA LEU A 88 -3.38 2.06 -8.73
C LEU A 88 -2.38 2.70 -9.70
N ALA A 89 -1.77 1.89 -10.56
CA ALA A 89 -0.80 2.34 -11.54
C ALA A 89 -1.38 3.36 -12.54
N ASN A 90 -2.70 3.31 -12.81
CA ASN A 90 -3.40 4.25 -13.68
C ASN A 90 -3.92 5.49 -12.91
N CYS A 91 -3.72 5.53 -11.60
CA CYS A 91 -4.22 6.58 -10.72
C CYS A 91 -3.13 7.55 -10.27
N VAL A 92 -1.88 7.31 -10.62
CA VAL A 92 -0.74 8.14 -10.21
C VAL A 92 0.08 8.58 -11.41
N ASP A 93 0.64 9.77 -11.32
CA ASP A 93 1.53 10.37 -12.31
C ASP A 93 2.87 10.74 -11.67
N TRP A 94 3.94 10.59 -12.43
CA TRP A 94 5.26 11.05 -12.01
C TRP A 94 5.41 12.56 -12.22
N SER A 95 5.77 13.29 -11.16
CA SER A 95 6.05 14.71 -11.21
C SER A 95 7.55 14.92 -11.43
N CYS A 96 7.98 15.15 -12.68
CA CYS A 96 9.41 15.37 -12.99
C CYS A 96 10.02 16.56 -12.23
N GLU A 97 9.23 17.58 -11.91
CA GLU A 97 9.70 18.78 -11.17
C GLU A 97 10.02 18.48 -9.70
N GLU A 98 9.22 17.62 -9.08
CA GLU A 98 9.33 17.32 -7.65
C GLU A 98 9.98 15.97 -7.37
N GLU A 99 10.27 15.21 -8.44
CA GLU A 99 10.82 13.86 -8.39
C GLU A 99 10.03 12.95 -7.42
N ILE A 100 8.69 13.04 -7.50
CA ILE A 100 7.77 12.20 -6.73
C ILE A 100 6.57 11.75 -7.57
N TRP A 101 6.01 10.60 -7.20
CA TRP A 101 4.69 10.18 -7.65
C TRP A 101 3.62 11.03 -6.98
N LYS A 102 2.55 11.34 -7.72
CA LYS A 102 1.38 12.09 -7.26
C LYS A 102 0.10 11.41 -7.71
N TRP A 103 -0.98 11.64 -7.00
CA TRP A 103 -2.30 11.30 -7.51
C TRP A 103 -2.58 12.10 -8.80
N SER A 104 -2.91 11.40 -9.88
CA SER A 104 -3.30 12.00 -11.17
C SER A 104 -4.58 12.85 -11.08
N SER A 105 -5.41 12.59 -10.06
CA SER A 105 -6.63 13.34 -9.78
C SER A 105 -6.93 13.34 -8.28
N PRO A 106 -7.51 14.43 -7.72
CA PRO A 106 -8.01 14.44 -6.35
C PRO A 106 -9.01 13.33 -6.03
N MET A 107 -9.75 12.85 -7.04
CA MET A 107 -10.71 11.74 -6.91
C MET A 107 -10.06 10.37 -6.71
N HIS A 108 -8.76 10.25 -6.98
CA HIS A 108 -8.04 8.99 -6.85
C HIS A 108 -7.40 8.79 -5.47
N ARG A 109 -7.46 9.80 -4.60
CA ARG A 109 -6.88 9.70 -3.26
C ARG A 109 -7.47 8.53 -2.49
N ALA A 110 -6.57 7.73 -1.95
CA ALA A 110 -6.88 6.51 -1.24
C ALA A 110 -5.88 6.27 -0.10
N GLN A 111 -6.40 5.80 1.02
CA GLN A 111 -5.62 5.43 2.20
C GLN A 111 -5.68 3.93 2.38
N ILE A 112 -4.52 3.31 2.54
CA ILE A 112 -4.43 1.94 3.01
C ILE A 112 -4.50 1.93 4.54
N VAL A 113 -5.14 0.94 5.11
CA VAL A 113 -5.31 0.77 6.54
C VAL A 113 -4.95 -0.67 6.89
N VAL A 114 -4.21 -0.85 7.98
CA VAL A 114 -3.90 -2.17 8.51
C VAL A 114 -5.14 -2.76 9.19
N THR A 115 -5.41 -4.02 8.91
CA THR A 115 -6.44 -4.76 9.64
C THR A 115 -5.88 -5.28 10.97
N GLU A 116 -6.74 -5.74 11.88
CA GLU A 116 -6.26 -6.38 13.12
C GLU A 116 -5.34 -7.59 12.85
N PRO A 117 -5.67 -8.55 11.95
CA PRO A 117 -4.72 -9.61 11.57
C PRO A 117 -3.41 -9.08 10.97
N GLY A 118 -3.49 -8.00 10.18
CA GLY A 118 -2.32 -7.35 9.62
C GLY A 118 -1.41 -6.72 10.67
N ALA A 119 -1.98 -6.11 11.71
CA ALA A 119 -1.22 -5.49 12.80
C ALA A 119 -0.50 -6.54 13.64
N VAL A 120 -1.17 -7.66 13.95
CA VAL A 120 -0.51 -8.82 14.58
C VAL A 120 0.64 -9.31 13.70
N LYS A 121 0.40 -9.44 12.38
CA LYS A 121 1.44 -9.92 11.47
C LYS A 121 2.61 -8.95 11.33
N ALA A 122 2.34 -7.65 11.31
CA ALA A 122 3.36 -6.62 11.24
C ALA A 122 4.26 -6.66 12.49
N ARG A 123 3.67 -6.83 13.68
CA ARG A 123 4.42 -6.99 14.93
C ARG A 123 5.31 -8.23 14.92
N GLU A 124 4.79 -9.37 14.46
CA GLU A 124 5.61 -10.59 14.30
C GLU A 124 6.82 -10.37 13.38
N ILE A 125 6.64 -9.61 12.29
CA ILE A 125 7.73 -9.28 11.36
C ILE A 125 8.73 -8.36 12.04
N LEU A 126 8.28 -7.31 12.74
CA LEU A 126 9.15 -6.37 13.46
C LEU A 126 9.97 -7.06 14.56
N GLU A 127 9.38 -8.02 15.28
CA GLU A 127 10.11 -8.81 16.29
C GLU A 127 11.22 -9.68 15.67
N GLN A 128 11.05 -10.11 14.43
CA GLN A 128 12.01 -10.97 13.72
C GLN A 128 13.09 -10.18 12.98
N GLU A 129 12.72 -9.05 12.38
CA GLU A 129 13.54 -8.31 11.42
C GLU A 129 14.00 -6.95 11.94
N GLY A 130 13.34 -6.39 12.96
CA GLY A 130 13.51 -5.01 13.38
C GLY A 130 12.83 -4.00 12.44
N TYR A 131 12.97 -2.72 12.78
CA TYR A 131 12.52 -1.61 11.94
C TYR A 131 13.50 -1.40 10.77
N ASP A 132 12.98 -1.06 9.60
CA ASP A 132 13.82 -0.64 8.48
C ASP A 132 14.40 0.75 8.84
N GLU A 133 15.72 0.88 8.97
CA GLU A 133 16.36 2.20 9.00
C GLU A 133 16.11 2.85 7.62
N GLN A 134 15.27 3.88 7.58
CA GLN A 134 14.99 4.63 6.34
C GLN A 134 16.31 5.24 5.83
N VAL A 135 16.76 4.82 4.64
CA VAL A 135 17.92 5.40 3.93
C VAL A 135 17.43 6.46 2.95
#